data_AF-A0A7Y9RVH9-F1
#
_entry.id   AF-A0A7Y9RVH9-F1
#
_cell.length_a   1.000
_cell.length_b   1.000
_cell.length_c   1.000
_cell.angle_alpha   90.00
_cell.angle_beta   90.00
_cell.angle_gamma   90.00
#
_symmetry.space_group_name_H-M   'P 1'
#
loop_
_entity.id
_entity.type
_entity.pdbx_description
1 polymer ?
#
loop_
_entity_poly.entity_id
_entity_poly.type
_entity_poly.pdbx_seq_one_letter_code
_entity_poly.pdbx_strand_id
1 'polypeptide(L)'
;MTSLADAVLPLIRTRSDLHSYSAAYSHGRDMHEAIDILEQAIPTTDPVEIYAVTHKALASSVRVIARADDSAGIIGDACRRLLELHPQAAAAARTPVGKLIDWMIKFQFDDDGVDYFELDPVAYASALGDAGMAAYRKSLAEVEATLGPRPSEGERLSSAHSHAWFTLDWNAQRLAVLDHDIDAIIRTHAKDRKVAAWLQDTAEAFEEIGEIDLAIDWAKQATDLDRGHQSLKAADYWCGLLEAHRPSEALDARLSVFRKWPSSSSAARVHKAAGKSWPDYRDEVVATLAASPRDAVLFALLTLKEPEFAWNLAHSLALDSDHTWSELVKAYEKVDPIATLPIHQRLVENELVEASAQHYRLAARRLAKMRKLSAGSEKSAEVNDLIADLREIHRRRPRLQQEFDRAGLP
;
A
#
# COMPACT_ATOMS: atom_id res chain seq x y z
N MET A 1 -34.16 19.06 -14.85
CA MET A 1 -33.03 18.12 -14.87
C MET A 1 -31.89 18.81 -14.15
N THR A 2 -31.36 18.21 -13.09
CA THR A 2 -30.17 18.71 -12.39
C THR A 2 -28.98 18.63 -13.36
N SER A 3 -28.20 19.70 -13.51
CA SER A 3 -27.03 19.66 -14.39
C SER A 3 -25.96 18.72 -13.82
N LEU A 4 -25.07 18.20 -14.65
CA LEU A 4 -23.98 17.35 -14.15
C LEU A 4 -23.11 18.11 -13.13
N ALA A 5 -22.89 19.40 -13.38
CA ALA A 5 -22.16 20.28 -12.47
C ALA A 5 -22.83 20.39 -11.10
N ASP A 6 -24.17 20.45 -11.05
CA ASP A 6 -24.94 20.54 -9.80
C ASP A 6 -24.95 19.21 -9.03
N ALA A 7 -24.75 18.08 -9.71
CA ALA A 7 -24.61 16.77 -9.06
C ALA A 7 -23.19 16.54 -8.51
N VAL A 8 -22.15 16.96 -9.24
CA VAL A 8 -20.74 16.63 -8.92
C VAL A 8 -20.08 17.67 -8.01
N LEU A 9 -20.17 18.96 -8.36
CA LEU A 9 -19.36 19.99 -7.71
C LEU A 9 -19.67 20.22 -6.22
N PRO A 10 -20.91 20.05 -5.72
CA PRO A 10 -21.19 20.16 -4.28
C PRO A 10 -20.53 19.07 -3.43
N LEU A 11 -20.31 17.88 -3.99
CA LEU A 11 -19.63 16.78 -3.31
C LEU A 11 -18.10 16.97 -3.31
N ILE A 12 -17.57 17.66 -4.33
CA ILE A 12 -16.14 18.00 -4.40
C ILE A 12 -15.80 19.19 -3.50
N ARG A 13 -16.63 20.23 -3.54
CA ARG A 13 -16.32 21.52 -2.90
C ARG A 13 -16.81 21.53 -1.47
N THR A 14 -15.97 22.02 -0.58
CA THR A 14 -16.36 22.27 0.79
C THR A 14 -15.80 23.59 1.30
N ARG A 15 -16.50 24.19 2.26
CA ARG A 15 -16.01 25.30 3.10
C ARG A 15 -15.75 24.85 4.54
N SER A 16 -16.10 23.61 4.87
CA SER A 16 -15.89 23.04 6.19
C SER A 16 -14.40 22.90 6.48
N ASP A 17 -14.08 22.92 7.77
CA ASP A 17 -12.76 22.59 8.26
C ASP A 17 -12.53 21.07 8.13
N LEU A 18 -11.43 20.69 7.48
CA LEU A 18 -11.02 19.30 7.24
C LEU A 18 -9.77 18.91 8.03
N HIS A 19 -9.38 19.67 9.07
CA HIS A 19 -8.25 19.31 9.93
C HIS A 19 -8.50 18.06 10.80
N SER A 20 -9.73 17.59 10.93
CA SER A 20 -10.02 16.34 11.64
C SER A 20 -10.08 15.15 10.68
N TYR A 21 -9.36 14.08 11.01
CA TYR A 21 -9.38 12.80 10.30
C TYR A 21 -10.79 12.36 9.86
N SER A 22 -11.78 12.39 10.77
CA SER A 22 -13.14 11.93 10.43
C SER A 22 -13.84 12.82 9.41
N ALA A 23 -13.60 14.13 9.43
CA ALA A 23 -14.21 15.07 8.48
C ALA A 23 -13.55 14.94 7.11
N ALA A 24 -12.21 14.87 7.06
CA ALA A 24 -11.47 14.64 5.83
C ALA A 24 -11.84 13.30 5.20
N TYR A 25 -11.93 12.24 6.00
CA TYR A 25 -12.32 10.91 5.53
C TYR A 25 -13.74 10.88 4.95
N SER A 26 -14.70 11.52 5.63
CA SER A 26 -16.08 11.61 5.12
C SER A 26 -16.13 12.41 3.81
N HIS A 27 -15.43 13.55 3.75
CA HIS A 27 -15.39 14.38 2.54
C HIS A 27 -14.73 13.66 1.36
N GLY A 28 -13.65 12.91 1.61
CA GLY A 28 -13.03 12.07 0.59
C GLY A 28 -14.00 11.05 0.00
N ARG A 29 -14.86 10.43 0.82
CA ARG A 29 -15.91 9.53 0.31
C ARG A 29 -16.90 10.26 -0.61
N ASP A 30 -17.33 11.46 -0.23
CA ASP A 30 -18.22 12.28 -1.06
C ASP A 30 -17.55 12.63 -2.39
N MET A 31 -16.24 12.93 -2.38
CA MET A 31 -15.47 13.17 -3.60
C MET A 31 -15.42 11.94 -4.52
N HIS A 32 -15.22 10.73 -3.95
CA HIS A 32 -15.28 9.50 -4.74
C HIS A 32 -16.66 9.26 -5.36
N GLU A 33 -17.74 9.51 -4.61
CA GLU A 33 -19.11 9.44 -5.15
C GLU A 33 -19.33 10.44 -6.30
N ALA A 34 -18.79 11.66 -6.16
CA ALA A 34 -18.84 12.67 -7.22
C ALA A 34 -18.15 12.20 -8.52
N ILE A 35 -17.02 11.52 -8.39
CA ILE A 35 -16.26 10.97 -9.52
C ILE A 35 -17.03 9.79 -10.14
N ASP A 36 -17.64 8.93 -9.33
CA ASP A 36 -18.46 7.82 -9.84
C ASP A 36 -19.66 8.34 -10.65
N ILE A 37 -20.32 9.42 -10.20
CA ILE A 37 -21.39 10.10 -10.96
C ILE A 37 -20.85 10.65 -12.28
N LEU A 38 -19.66 11.28 -12.24
CA LEU A 38 -19.02 11.85 -13.42
C LEU A 38 -18.66 10.77 -14.46
N GLU A 39 -18.08 9.65 -14.01
CA GLU A 39 -17.73 8.51 -14.86
C GLU A 39 -18.97 7.85 -15.49
N GLN A 40 -20.04 7.66 -14.72
CA GLN A 40 -21.30 7.11 -15.22
C GLN A 40 -21.99 8.01 -16.26
N ALA A 41 -21.74 9.32 -16.21
CA ALA A 41 -22.31 10.29 -17.14
C ALA A 41 -21.59 10.33 -18.50
N ILE A 42 -20.36 9.80 -18.61
CA ILE A 42 -19.52 9.85 -19.82
C ILE A 42 -20.26 9.34 -21.08
N PRO A 43 -20.98 8.20 -21.07
CA PRO A 43 -21.59 7.66 -22.28
C PRO A 43 -22.79 8.45 -22.80
N THR A 44 -23.39 9.32 -21.97
CA THR A 44 -24.69 9.94 -22.23
C THR A 44 -24.67 11.47 -22.21
N THR A 45 -23.55 12.07 -21.82
CA THR A 45 -23.39 13.54 -21.68
C THR A 45 -22.44 14.07 -22.75
N ASP A 46 -22.63 15.33 -23.16
CA ASP A 46 -21.72 16.02 -24.07
C ASP A 46 -20.29 16.00 -23.50
N PRO A 47 -19.28 15.51 -24.25
CA PRO A 47 -17.88 15.51 -23.83
C PRO A 47 -17.37 16.88 -23.37
N VAL A 48 -17.86 17.98 -23.95
CA VAL A 48 -17.49 19.35 -23.53
C VAL A 48 -17.97 19.63 -22.11
N GLU A 49 -19.17 19.17 -21.73
CA GLU A 49 -19.69 19.29 -20.37
C GLU A 49 -18.90 18.38 -19.41
N ILE A 50 -18.61 17.13 -19.80
CA ILE A 50 -17.78 16.20 -19.00
C ILE A 50 -16.42 16.85 -18.69
N TYR A 51 -15.72 17.36 -19.71
CA TYR A 51 -14.43 18.02 -19.52
C TYR A 51 -14.55 19.24 -18.61
N ALA A 52 -15.55 20.09 -18.83
CA ALA A 52 -15.73 21.31 -18.04
C ALA A 52 -16.00 20.99 -16.55
N VAL A 53 -16.78 19.94 -16.25
CA VAL A 53 -17.03 19.50 -14.87
C VAL A 53 -15.79 18.85 -14.27
N THR A 54 -15.13 17.93 -14.99
CA THR A 54 -13.88 17.28 -14.57
C THR A 54 -12.81 18.29 -14.21
N HIS A 55 -12.58 19.27 -15.10
CA HIS A 55 -11.58 20.33 -14.89
C HIS A 55 -11.89 21.20 -13.67
N LYS A 56 -13.17 21.56 -13.46
CA LYS A 56 -13.60 22.31 -12.27
C LYS A 56 -13.49 21.49 -10.99
N ALA A 57 -13.79 20.19 -11.06
CA ALA A 57 -13.68 19.26 -9.95
C ALA A 57 -12.21 19.10 -9.55
N LEU A 58 -11.31 18.83 -10.50
CA LEU A 58 -9.87 18.73 -10.27
C LEU A 58 -9.31 20.01 -9.63
N ALA A 59 -9.57 21.17 -10.23
CA ALA A 59 -9.11 22.45 -9.69
C ALA A 59 -9.66 22.73 -8.28
N SER A 60 -10.85 22.22 -7.94
CA SER A 60 -11.43 22.37 -6.60
C SER A 60 -10.80 21.39 -5.61
N SER A 61 -10.56 20.15 -6.03
CA SER A 61 -10.01 19.06 -5.21
C SER A 61 -8.60 19.37 -4.74
N VAL A 62 -7.76 19.90 -5.63
CA VAL A 62 -6.40 20.36 -5.32
C VAL A 62 -6.42 21.43 -4.22
N ARG A 63 -7.35 22.38 -4.25
CA ARG A 63 -7.51 23.37 -3.16
C ARG A 63 -8.07 22.78 -1.87
N VAL A 64 -8.82 21.68 -1.94
CA VAL A 64 -9.39 21.02 -0.77
C VAL A 64 -8.31 20.24 -0.03
N ILE A 65 -7.49 19.45 -0.73
CA ILE A 65 -6.45 18.64 -0.09
C ILE A 65 -5.36 19.50 0.58
N ALA A 66 -5.04 20.66 0.02
CA ALA A 66 -4.07 21.61 0.59
C ALA A 66 -4.36 22.03 2.05
N ARG A 67 -5.60 21.84 2.52
CA ARG A 67 -6.06 22.23 3.86
C ARG A 67 -6.76 21.11 4.63
N ALA A 68 -6.59 19.85 4.20
CA ALA A 68 -7.22 18.69 4.83
C ALA A 68 -6.19 17.82 5.57
N ASP A 69 -6.61 17.19 6.66
CA ASP A 69 -5.90 16.06 7.26
C ASP A 69 -6.19 14.80 6.44
N ASP A 70 -5.52 14.68 5.30
CA ASP A 70 -5.62 13.52 4.41
C ASP A 70 -4.63 12.41 4.79
N SER A 71 -4.39 12.20 6.08
CA SER A 71 -3.53 11.10 6.56
C SER A 71 -4.05 9.71 6.16
N ALA A 72 -5.34 9.58 5.82
CA ALA A 72 -5.92 8.38 5.23
C ALA A 72 -5.64 8.21 3.72
N GLY A 73 -5.24 9.28 3.03
CA GLY A 73 -4.96 9.32 1.59
C GLY A 73 -6.18 9.37 0.67
N ILE A 74 -7.40 9.36 1.22
CA ILE A 74 -8.64 9.23 0.43
C ILE A 74 -8.94 10.46 -0.44
N ILE A 75 -8.61 11.67 0.01
CA ILE A 75 -8.76 12.88 -0.82
C ILE A 75 -7.70 12.88 -1.92
N GLY A 76 -6.47 12.48 -1.60
CA GLY A 76 -5.39 12.28 -2.56
C GLY A 76 -5.75 11.26 -3.65
N ASP A 77 -6.36 10.14 -3.26
CA ASP A 77 -6.86 9.12 -4.19
C ASP A 77 -7.93 9.69 -5.13
N ALA A 78 -8.86 10.49 -4.62
CA ALA A 78 -9.86 11.19 -5.44
C ALA A 78 -9.22 12.20 -6.42
N CYS A 79 -8.20 12.95 -5.98
CA CYS A 79 -7.43 13.83 -6.86
C CYS A 79 -6.74 13.04 -8.00
N ARG A 80 -6.11 11.90 -7.69
CA ARG A 80 -5.47 11.04 -8.71
C ARG A 80 -6.47 10.48 -9.71
N ARG A 81 -7.65 10.03 -9.27
CA ARG A 81 -8.74 9.61 -10.18
C ARG A 81 -9.16 10.74 -11.13
N LEU A 82 -9.27 11.98 -10.63
CA LEU A 82 -9.60 13.12 -11.49
C LEU A 82 -8.47 13.47 -12.47
N LEU A 83 -7.21 13.29 -12.08
CA LEU A 83 -6.04 13.46 -12.94
C LEU A 83 -5.97 12.40 -14.05
N GLU A 84 -6.38 11.16 -13.76
CA GLU A 84 -6.49 10.08 -14.76
C GLU A 84 -7.64 10.34 -15.76
N LEU A 85 -8.77 10.89 -15.28
CA LEU A 85 -9.94 11.19 -16.11
C LEU A 85 -9.77 12.45 -16.98
N HIS A 86 -9.06 13.46 -16.48
CA HIS A 86 -8.90 14.76 -17.15
C HIS A 86 -8.36 14.67 -18.60
N PRO A 87 -7.26 13.95 -18.91
CA PRO A 87 -6.76 13.83 -20.28
C PRO A 87 -7.74 13.13 -21.22
N GLN A 88 -8.46 12.10 -20.73
CA GLN A 88 -9.46 11.37 -21.51
C GLN A 88 -10.63 12.28 -21.88
N ALA A 89 -11.14 13.04 -20.90
CA ALA A 89 -12.18 14.03 -21.12
C ALA A 89 -11.71 15.15 -22.05
N ALA A 90 -10.45 15.61 -21.92
CA ALA A 90 -9.87 16.66 -22.75
C ALA A 90 -9.81 16.24 -24.22
N ALA A 91 -9.38 15.00 -24.49
CA ALA A 91 -9.34 14.41 -25.83
C ALA A 91 -10.75 14.29 -26.43
N ALA A 92 -11.71 13.73 -25.68
CA ALA A 92 -13.09 13.56 -26.12
C ALA A 92 -13.77 14.91 -26.44
N ALA A 93 -13.54 15.92 -25.61
CA ALA A 93 -14.05 17.28 -25.79
C ALA A 93 -13.34 18.07 -26.90
N ARG A 94 -12.23 17.55 -27.45
CA ARG A 94 -11.36 18.26 -28.40
C ARG A 94 -10.96 19.64 -27.89
N THR A 95 -10.53 19.68 -26.63
CA THR A 95 -10.15 20.92 -25.95
C THR A 95 -9.10 21.69 -26.77
N PRO A 96 -9.20 23.03 -26.87
CA PRO A 96 -8.19 23.83 -27.56
C PRO A 96 -6.79 23.59 -27.00
N VAL A 97 -5.90 23.03 -27.81
CA VAL A 97 -4.55 22.57 -27.43
C VAL A 97 -3.75 23.63 -26.68
N GLY A 98 -3.73 24.88 -27.17
CA GLY A 98 -3.00 25.97 -26.49
C GLY A 98 -3.47 26.21 -25.06
N LYS A 99 -4.79 26.22 -24.82
CA LYS A 99 -5.34 26.39 -23.47
C LYS A 99 -5.03 25.21 -22.55
N LEU A 100 -4.96 24.01 -23.12
CA LEU A 100 -4.61 22.81 -22.38
C LEU A 100 -3.14 22.85 -21.96
N ILE A 101 -2.23 23.21 -22.88
CA ILE A 101 -0.80 23.41 -22.59
C ILE A 101 -0.60 24.49 -21.53
N ASP A 102 -1.24 25.65 -21.69
CA ASP A 102 -1.15 26.75 -20.71
C ASP A 102 -1.56 26.26 -19.31
N TRP A 103 -2.64 25.49 -19.23
CA TRP A 103 -3.07 24.90 -17.97
C TRP A 103 -2.10 23.86 -17.44
N MET A 104 -1.57 22.95 -18.27
CA MET A 104 -0.63 21.91 -17.85
C MET A 104 0.66 22.52 -17.29
N ILE A 105 1.20 23.56 -17.94
CA ILE A 105 2.38 24.28 -17.44
C ILE A 105 2.05 24.97 -16.12
N LYS A 106 0.93 25.69 -16.07
CA LYS A 106 0.49 26.36 -14.84
C LYS A 106 0.34 25.38 -13.68
N PHE A 107 -0.35 24.26 -13.90
CA PHE A 107 -0.62 23.25 -12.88
C PHE A 107 0.67 22.69 -12.26
N GLN A 108 1.70 22.49 -13.08
CA GLN A 108 2.94 21.84 -12.64
C GLN A 108 3.99 22.79 -12.06
N PHE A 109 3.97 24.08 -12.45
CA PHE A 109 5.02 25.04 -12.08
C PHE A 109 4.55 26.20 -11.19
N ASP A 110 3.24 26.46 -11.08
CA ASP A 110 2.75 27.48 -10.16
C ASP A 110 2.76 26.97 -8.71
N ASP A 111 3.29 27.79 -7.81
CA ASP A 111 3.38 27.51 -6.38
C ASP A 111 2.08 27.91 -5.65
N ASP A 112 0.96 27.29 -6.05
CA ASP A 112 -0.35 27.44 -5.38
C ASP A 112 -0.44 26.55 -4.11
N GLY A 113 0.69 26.00 -3.63
CA GLY A 113 0.79 25.22 -2.39
C GLY A 113 0.38 23.74 -2.51
N VAL A 114 0.36 23.18 -3.72
CA VAL A 114 0.08 21.76 -3.96
C VAL A 114 1.09 21.19 -4.96
N ASP A 115 2.21 20.69 -4.43
CA ASP A 115 3.30 20.04 -5.14
C ASP A 115 3.23 18.50 -5.08
N TYR A 116 2.13 17.94 -4.55
CA TYR A 116 1.95 16.50 -4.33
C TYR A 116 1.49 15.69 -5.56
N PHE A 117 1.23 16.34 -6.70
CA PHE A 117 0.69 15.69 -7.89
C PHE A 117 1.46 16.06 -9.15
N GLU A 118 1.79 15.03 -9.92
CA GLU A 118 2.40 15.16 -11.22
C GLU A 118 1.36 14.94 -12.33
N LEU A 119 1.50 15.67 -13.45
CA LEU A 119 0.77 15.34 -14.68
C LEU A 119 1.57 14.34 -15.48
N ASP A 120 0.93 13.34 -16.08
CA ASP A 120 1.57 12.46 -17.04
C ASP A 120 1.38 12.95 -18.49
N PRO A 121 2.41 13.52 -19.15
CA PRO A 121 2.31 13.94 -20.55
C PRO A 121 1.89 12.83 -21.52
N VAL A 122 2.20 11.56 -21.21
CA VAL A 122 1.81 10.41 -22.06
C VAL A 122 0.28 10.34 -22.15
N ALA A 123 -0.42 10.49 -21.03
CA ALA A 123 -1.87 10.46 -20.97
C ALA A 123 -2.51 11.60 -21.80
N TYR A 124 -1.85 12.74 -21.93
CA TYR A 124 -2.34 13.89 -22.71
C TYR A 124 -2.01 13.81 -24.21
N ALA A 125 -1.19 12.85 -24.66
CA ALA A 125 -0.73 12.77 -26.05
C ALA A 125 -1.89 12.73 -27.06
N SER A 126 -2.98 12.00 -26.74
CA SER A 126 -4.18 11.92 -27.59
C SER A 126 -4.92 13.27 -27.69
N ALA A 127 -4.98 14.05 -26.62
CA ALA A 127 -5.63 15.36 -26.60
C ALA A 127 -4.79 16.44 -27.33
N LEU A 128 -3.47 16.33 -27.26
CA LEU A 128 -2.54 17.31 -27.80
C LEU A 128 -2.19 17.04 -29.27
N GLY A 129 -2.08 15.77 -29.67
CA GLY A 129 -1.49 15.35 -30.95
C GLY A 129 -0.03 15.79 -31.11
N ASP A 130 0.60 15.39 -32.21
CA ASP A 130 2.05 15.61 -32.43
C ASP A 130 2.45 17.09 -32.35
N ALA A 131 1.66 17.97 -32.97
CA ALA A 131 1.92 19.40 -32.97
C ALA A 131 1.74 20.02 -31.56
N GLY A 132 0.76 19.55 -30.80
CA GLY A 132 0.56 19.98 -29.40
C GLY A 132 1.66 19.48 -28.49
N MET A 133 2.12 18.24 -28.67
CA MET A 133 3.27 17.69 -27.95
C MET A 133 4.55 18.47 -28.24
N ALA A 134 4.79 18.86 -29.49
CA ALA A 134 5.91 19.72 -29.85
C ALA A 134 5.83 21.10 -29.19
N ALA A 135 4.62 21.70 -29.15
CA ALA A 135 4.40 22.96 -28.45
C ALA A 135 4.59 22.83 -26.92
N TYR A 136 4.12 21.73 -26.32
CA TYR A 136 4.31 21.44 -24.90
C TYR A 136 5.79 21.31 -24.52
N ARG A 137 6.57 20.57 -25.32
CA ARG A 137 8.04 20.48 -25.17
C ARG A 137 8.71 21.85 -25.26
N LYS A 138 8.24 22.71 -26.18
CA LYS A 138 8.74 24.08 -26.30
C LYS A 138 8.46 24.90 -25.03
N SER A 139 7.25 24.80 -24.46
CA SER A 139 6.90 25.49 -23.21
C SER A 139 7.74 25.00 -22.03
N LEU A 140 8.03 23.70 -21.93
CA LEU A 140 8.95 23.17 -20.92
C LEU A 140 10.37 23.74 -21.06
N ALA A 141 10.88 23.82 -22.30
CA ALA A 141 12.20 24.41 -22.56
C ALA A 141 12.24 25.92 -22.24
N GLU A 142 11.15 26.64 -22.49
CA GLU A 142 11.00 28.04 -22.10
C GLU A 142 11.05 28.19 -20.57
N VAL A 143 10.41 27.30 -19.81
CA VAL A 143 10.53 27.27 -18.34
C VAL A 143 11.97 26.97 -17.90
N GLU A 144 12.60 25.91 -18.43
CA GLU A 144 13.98 25.55 -18.09
C GLU A 144 14.97 26.71 -18.32
N ALA A 145 14.80 27.46 -19.41
CA ALA A 145 15.64 28.61 -19.72
C ALA A 145 15.56 29.75 -18.68
N THR A 146 14.49 29.82 -17.89
CA THR A 146 14.34 30.82 -16.81
C THR A 146 15.00 30.42 -15.49
N LEU A 147 15.32 29.14 -15.28
CA LEU A 147 15.80 28.60 -14.00
C LEU A 147 17.32 28.76 -13.80
N GLY A 148 18.06 29.17 -14.83
CA GLY A 148 19.51 29.29 -14.80
C GLY A 148 20.23 27.94 -14.99
N PRO A 149 21.51 27.82 -14.57
CA PRO A 149 22.28 26.60 -14.77
C PRO A 149 21.68 25.43 -13.97
N ARG A 150 21.57 24.27 -14.63
CA ARG A 150 21.04 23.07 -14.01
C ARG A 150 21.95 22.59 -12.88
N PRO A 151 21.43 22.40 -11.65
CA PRO A 151 22.24 21.92 -10.53
C PRO A 151 22.62 20.45 -10.72
N SER A 152 23.73 20.06 -10.09
CA SER A 152 24.11 18.65 -10.00
C SER A 152 23.04 17.85 -9.25
N GLU A 153 23.03 16.53 -9.41
CA GLU A 153 22.02 15.68 -8.78
C GLU A 153 22.03 15.79 -7.24
N GLY A 154 23.20 15.90 -6.63
CA GLY A 154 23.34 16.05 -5.18
C GLY A 154 22.89 17.41 -4.64
N GLU A 155 22.84 18.45 -5.47
CA GLU A 155 22.45 19.82 -5.09
C GLU A 155 20.98 20.12 -5.42
N ARG A 156 20.29 19.19 -6.09
CA ARG A 156 18.96 19.41 -6.67
C ARG A 156 17.90 19.74 -5.61
N LEU A 157 17.94 19.05 -4.48
CA LEU A 157 17.01 19.27 -3.35
C LEU A 157 17.26 20.60 -2.62
N SER A 158 18.49 21.10 -2.64
CA SER A 158 18.87 22.38 -2.01
C SER A 158 18.75 23.58 -2.95
N SER A 159 18.38 23.36 -4.21
CA SER A 159 18.20 24.43 -5.19
C SER A 159 17.00 25.31 -4.86
N ALA A 160 17.09 26.62 -5.13
CA ALA A 160 15.97 27.54 -5.01
C ALA A 160 14.77 27.17 -5.93
N HIS A 161 15.03 26.41 -6.99
CA HIS A 161 14.04 25.92 -7.95
C HIS A 161 13.89 24.40 -7.90
N SER A 162 14.06 23.78 -6.72
CA SER A 162 14.04 22.32 -6.55
C SER A 162 12.79 21.67 -7.16
N HIS A 163 11.60 22.22 -6.90
CA HIS A 163 10.32 21.78 -7.49
C HIS A 163 10.34 21.82 -9.02
N ALA A 164 10.72 22.96 -9.60
CA ALA A 164 10.75 23.11 -11.05
C ALA A 164 11.73 22.14 -11.73
N TRP A 165 12.91 21.90 -11.11
CA TRP A 165 13.86 20.91 -11.61
C TRP A 165 13.32 19.48 -11.51
N PHE A 166 12.63 19.14 -10.42
CA PHE A 166 11.95 17.84 -10.27
C PHE A 166 10.87 17.66 -11.34
N THR A 167 10.01 18.66 -11.54
CA THR A 167 8.95 18.65 -12.56
C THR A 167 9.53 18.48 -13.97
N LEU A 168 10.65 19.13 -14.28
CA LEU A 168 11.34 18.95 -15.57
C LEU A 168 11.95 17.54 -15.70
N ASP A 169 12.54 16.98 -14.63
CA ASP A 169 13.03 15.60 -14.60
C ASP A 169 11.90 14.61 -14.87
N TRP A 170 10.76 14.78 -14.18
CA TRP A 170 9.55 13.98 -14.37
C TRP A 170 9.02 14.05 -15.81
N ASN A 171 8.91 15.26 -16.37
CA ASN A 171 8.45 15.41 -17.76
C ASN A 171 9.42 14.76 -18.75
N ALA A 172 10.73 14.88 -18.53
CA ALA A 172 11.72 14.22 -19.38
C ALA A 172 11.61 12.68 -19.32
N GLN A 173 11.32 12.11 -18.15
CA GLN A 173 11.05 10.67 -17.99
C GLN A 173 9.84 10.24 -18.80
N ARG A 174 8.70 10.89 -18.60
CA ARG A 174 7.45 10.53 -19.29
C ARG A 174 7.48 10.80 -20.80
N LEU A 175 8.16 11.85 -21.25
CA LEU A 175 8.35 12.09 -22.68
C LEU A 175 9.24 11.03 -23.34
N ALA A 176 10.25 10.48 -22.63
CA ALA A 176 11.04 9.37 -23.14
C ALA A 176 10.18 8.09 -23.33
N VAL A 177 9.24 7.86 -22.42
CA VAL A 177 8.23 6.78 -22.53
C VAL A 177 7.33 7.02 -23.73
N LEU A 178 6.78 8.23 -23.89
CA LEU A 178 5.96 8.59 -25.05
C LEU A 178 6.66 8.37 -26.39
N ASP A 179 7.96 8.66 -26.43
CA ASP A 179 8.77 8.54 -27.64
C ASP A 179 9.25 7.11 -27.89
N HIS A 180 8.97 6.17 -26.99
CA HIS A 180 9.51 4.79 -27.00
C HIS A 180 11.05 4.78 -27.13
N ASP A 181 11.73 5.78 -26.58
CA ASP A 181 13.19 5.94 -26.69
C ASP A 181 13.88 5.21 -25.52
N ILE A 182 14.35 3.99 -25.80
CA ILE A 182 15.05 3.12 -24.85
C ILE A 182 16.24 3.84 -24.20
N ASP A 183 17.06 4.54 -24.99
CA ASP A 183 18.26 5.21 -24.48
C ASP A 183 17.87 6.40 -23.60
N ALA A 184 16.85 7.15 -23.97
CA ALA A 184 16.34 8.24 -23.15
C ALA A 184 15.73 7.72 -21.84
N ILE A 185 14.95 6.63 -21.86
CA ILE A 185 14.40 6.00 -20.65
C ILE A 185 15.51 5.64 -19.68
N ILE A 186 16.57 4.95 -20.17
CA ILE A 186 17.72 4.58 -19.34
C ILE A 186 18.39 5.83 -18.75
N ARG A 187 18.59 6.89 -19.54
CA ARG A 187 19.23 8.13 -19.05
C ARG A 187 18.41 8.85 -17.98
N THR A 188 17.08 8.89 -18.12
CA THR A 188 16.20 9.70 -17.26
C THR A 188 15.72 8.96 -16.02
N HIS A 189 15.50 7.65 -16.09
CA HIS A 189 14.99 6.84 -14.98
C HIS A 189 16.13 6.27 -14.15
N ALA A 190 17.11 5.61 -14.80
CA ALA A 190 18.12 4.85 -14.08
C ALA A 190 19.19 5.72 -13.39
N LYS A 191 19.35 6.98 -13.81
CA LYS A 191 20.28 7.97 -13.23
C LYS A 191 21.69 7.37 -13.03
N ASP A 192 22.19 7.32 -11.79
CA ASP A 192 23.50 6.73 -11.46
C ASP A 192 23.47 5.23 -11.15
N ARG A 193 22.30 4.59 -11.23
CA ARG A 193 22.03 3.16 -11.02
C ARG A 193 22.34 2.62 -9.62
N LYS A 194 22.49 3.49 -8.62
CA LYS A 194 22.79 3.08 -7.22
C LYS A 194 21.56 2.92 -6.34
N VAL A 195 20.36 3.19 -6.85
CA VAL A 195 19.11 3.11 -6.10
C VAL A 195 18.20 2.09 -6.77
N ALA A 196 17.75 1.08 -6.02
CA ALA A 196 16.91 0.00 -6.55
C ALA A 196 15.58 0.52 -7.09
N ALA A 197 15.03 1.58 -6.46
CA ALA A 197 13.82 2.25 -6.95
C ALA A 197 14.00 2.78 -8.37
N TRP A 198 15.12 3.45 -8.68
CA TRP A 198 15.38 3.98 -10.03
C TRP A 198 15.49 2.87 -11.10
N LEU A 199 16.05 1.72 -10.73
CA LEU A 199 16.11 0.55 -11.61
C LEU A 199 14.71 -0.06 -11.82
N GLN A 200 13.87 -0.08 -10.79
CA GLN A 200 12.47 -0.48 -10.89
C GLN A 200 11.67 0.50 -11.74
N ASP A 201 11.80 1.81 -11.54
CA ASP A 201 11.12 2.84 -12.34
C ASP A 201 11.50 2.70 -13.84
N THR A 202 12.76 2.35 -14.12
CA THR A 202 13.22 2.05 -15.49
C THR A 202 12.52 0.80 -16.05
N ALA A 203 12.32 -0.24 -15.23
CA ALA A 203 11.61 -1.44 -15.63
C ALA A 203 10.12 -1.18 -15.91
N GLU A 204 9.46 -0.38 -15.08
CA GLU A 204 8.06 0.04 -15.27
C GLU A 204 7.90 0.83 -16.57
N ALA A 205 8.84 1.73 -16.88
CA ALA A 205 8.87 2.45 -18.17
C ALA A 205 9.01 1.50 -19.38
N PHE A 206 9.83 0.43 -19.27
CA PHE A 206 9.95 -0.57 -20.32
C PHE A 206 8.70 -1.44 -20.48
N GLU A 207 8.04 -1.81 -19.37
CA GLU A 207 6.77 -2.53 -19.42
C GLU A 207 5.72 -1.70 -20.15
N GLU A 208 5.63 -0.41 -19.85
CA GLU A 208 4.64 0.50 -20.45
C GLU A 208 4.78 0.61 -21.97
N ILE A 209 6.00 0.68 -22.50
CA ILE A 209 6.25 0.73 -23.94
C ILE A 209 6.20 -0.65 -24.63
N GLY A 210 5.94 -1.72 -23.88
CA GLY A 210 5.84 -3.10 -24.37
C GLY A 210 7.16 -3.84 -24.50
N GLU A 211 8.27 -3.28 -24.04
CA GLU A 211 9.61 -3.90 -24.03
C GLU A 211 9.77 -4.84 -22.83
N ILE A 212 8.93 -5.89 -22.78
CA ILE A 212 8.77 -6.78 -21.62
C ILE A 212 10.08 -7.48 -21.22
N ASP A 213 10.91 -7.87 -22.19
CA ASP A 213 12.18 -8.53 -21.90
C ASP A 213 13.16 -7.60 -21.18
N LEU A 214 13.18 -6.31 -21.56
CA LEU A 214 13.94 -5.28 -20.85
C LEU A 214 13.35 -5.00 -19.47
N ALA A 215 12.02 -4.92 -19.35
CA ALA A 215 11.36 -4.73 -18.06
C ALA A 215 11.75 -5.83 -17.06
N ILE A 216 11.73 -7.10 -17.48
CA ILE A 216 12.13 -8.24 -16.64
C ILE A 216 13.59 -8.13 -16.22
N ASP A 217 14.50 -7.80 -17.15
CA ASP A 217 15.93 -7.69 -16.86
C ASP A 217 16.23 -6.55 -15.89
N TRP A 218 15.64 -5.37 -16.10
CA TRP A 218 15.83 -4.21 -15.23
C TRP A 218 15.22 -4.41 -13.85
N ALA A 219 14.05 -5.04 -13.75
CA ALA A 219 13.45 -5.41 -12.46
C ALA A 219 14.31 -6.45 -11.71
N LYS A 220 14.97 -7.36 -12.44
CA LYS A 220 15.93 -8.29 -11.86
C LYS A 220 17.18 -7.56 -11.35
N GLN A 221 17.74 -6.63 -12.11
CA GLN A 221 18.87 -5.81 -11.66
C GLN A 221 18.52 -5.02 -10.39
N ALA A 222 17.32 -4.43 -10.33
CA ALA A 222 16.79 -3.77 -9.14
C ALA A 222 16.70 -4.71 -7.93
N THR A 223 16.23 -5.94 -8.15
CA THR A 223 16.15 -7.00 -7.14
C THR A 223 17.52 -7.41 -6.61
N ASP A 224 18.52 -7.47 -7.48
CA ASP A 224 19.86 -7.96 -7.16
C ASP A 224 20.77 -6.88 -6.53
N LEU A 225 20.39 -5.60 -6.61
CA LEU A 225 21.21 -4.48 -6.17
C LEU A 225 21.66 -4.57 -4.71
N ASP A 226 20.73 -4.79 -3.77
CA ASP A 226 21.05 -4.95 -2.36
C ASP A 226 20.06 -5.88 -1.61
N ARG A 227 20.08 -5.86 -0.27
CA ARG A 227 19.13 -6.59 0.60
C ARG A 227 18.09 -5.67 1.27
N GLY A 228 18.04 -4.40 0.88
CA GLY A 228 17.14 -3.40 1.42
C GLY A 228 15.68 -3.59 1.00
N HIS A 229 14.79 -2.84 1.65
CA HIS A 229 13.35 -2.90 1.40
C HIS A 229 12.97 -2.51 -0.04
N GLN A 230 13.75 -1.62 -0.69
CA GLN A 230 13.53 -1.25 -2.08
C GLN A 230 13.81 -2.42 -3.04
N SER A 231 14.92 -3.14 -2.85
CA SER A 231 15.22 -4.34 -3.63
C SER A 231 14.19 -5.45 -3.40
N LEU A 232 13.62 -5.56 -2.19
CA LEU A 232 12.51 -6.48 -1.92
C LEU A 232 11.22 -6.08 -2.65
N LYS A 233 10.90 -4.78 -2.72
CA LYS A 233 9.78 -4.27 -3.52
C LYS A 233 9.99 -4.59 -5.02
N ALA A 234 11.19 -4.34 -5.52
CA ALA A 234 11.56 -4.68 -6.89
C ALA A 234 11.48 -6.19 -7.17
N ALA A 235 11.83 -7.03 -6.19
CA ALA A 235 11.70 -8.48 -6.29
C ALA A 235 10.24 -8.93 -6.48
N ASP A 236 9.31 -8.29 -5.79
CA ASP A 236 7.88 -8.56 -5.95
C ASP A 236 7.38 -8.16 -7.34
N TYR A 237 7.84 -7.01 -7.85
CA TYR A 237 7.53 -6.55 -9.21
C TYR A 237 8.12 -7.47 -10.28
N TRP A 238 9.41 -7.81 -10.18
CA TRP A 238 10.10 -8.76 -11.07
C TRP A 238 9.39 -10.11 -11.15
N CYS A 239 9.00 -10.67 -10.00
CA CYS A 239 8.25 -11.92 -10.00
C CYS A 239 6.86 -11.77 -10.62
N GLY A 240 6.20 -10.61 -10.47
CA GLY A 240 4.93 -10.29 -11.13
C GLY A 240 5.05 -10.30 -12.65
N LEU A 241 6.10 -9.66 -13.20
CA LEU A 241 6.40 -9.69 -14.63
C LEU A 241 6.63 -11.12 -15.14
N LEU A 242 7.38 -11.94 -14.39
CA LEU A 242 7.59 -13.34 -14.75
C LEU A 242 6.29 -14.16 -14.68
N GLU A 243 5.45 -13.96 -13.67
CA GLU A 243 4.14 -14.63 -13.58
C GLU A 243 3.24 -14.29 -14.78
N ALA A 244 3.28 -13.04 -15.26
CA ALA A 244 2.46 -12.59 -16.39
C ALA A 244 3.02 -13.02 -17.76
N HIS A 245 4.33 -12.93 -17.96
CA HIS A 245 4.94 -13.04 -19.29
C HIS A 245 5.84 -14.27 -19.48
N ARG A 246 6.36 -14.86 -18.39
CA ARG A 246 7.27 -16.02 -18.41
C ARG A 246 6.98 -16.99 -17.27
N PRO A 247 5.76 -17.56 -17.18
CA PRO A 247 5.30 -18.30 -15.99
C PRO A 247 6.15 -19.54 -15.65
N SER A 248 6.89 -20.09 -16.62
CA SER A 248 7.85 -21.18 -16.39
C SER A 248 9.04 -20.79 -15.51
N GLU A 249 9.41 -19.51 -15.48
CA GLU A 249 10.54 -19.00 -14.67
C GLU A 249 10.07 -18.48 -13.29
N ALA A 250 8.76 -18.30 -13.10
CA ALA A 250 8.21 -17.64 -11.91
C ALA A 250 8.51 -18.40 -10.60
N LEU A 251 8.46 -19.74 -10.60
CA LEU A 251 8.76 -20.53 -9.40
C LEU A 251 10.21 -20.37 -8.96
N ASP A 252 11.16 -20.45 -9.90
CA ASP A 252 12.58 -20.29 -9.61
C ASP A 252 12.89 -18.87 -9.11
N ALA A 253 12.23 -17.86 -9.67
CA ALA A 253 12.31 -16.48 -9.18
C ALA A 253 11.78 -16.35 -7.74
N ARG A 254 10.59 -16.88 -7.45
CA ARG A 254 10.01 -16.86 -6.08
C ARG A 254 10.90 -17.58 -5.07
N LEU A 255 11.52 -18.70 -5.46
CA LEU A 255 12.48 -19.41 -4.62
C LEU A 255 13.74 -18.58 -4.36
N SER A 256 14.28 -17.90 -5.38
CA SER A 256 15.42 -16.99 -5.24
C SER A 256 15.11 -15.86 -4.24
N VAL A 257 13.95 -15.22 -4.37
CA VAL A 257 13.48 -14.18 -3.45
C VAL A 257 13.29 -14.71 -2.04
N PHE A 258 12.67 -15.88 -1.87
CA PHE A 258 12.50 -16.51 -0.57
C PHE A 258 13.84 -16.80 0.12
N ARG A 259 14.81 -17.35 -0.59
CA ARG A 259 16.15 -17.65 -0.04
C ARG A 259 16.89 -16.38 0.37
N LYS A 260 16.72 -15.28 -0.36
CA LYS A 260 17.35 -13.98 -0.06
C LYS A 260 16.65 -13.24 1.09
N TRP A 261 15.32 -13.33 1.17
CA TRP A 261 14.49 -12.75 2.24
C TRP A 261 13.48 -13.78 2.79
N PRO A 262 13.92 -14.70 3.66
CA PRO A 262 13.01 -15.69 4.24
C PRO A 262 11.99 -15.02 5.15
N SER A 263 10.70 -15.22 4.83
CA SER A 263 9.57 -14.77 5.64
C SER A 263 8.35 -15.63 5.36
N SER A 264 7.37 -15.59 6.24
CA SER A 264 6.08 -16.25 6.01
C SER A 264 5.41 -15.79 4.71
N SER A 265 5.55 -14.51 4.35
CA SER A 265 5.01 -13.94 3.10
C SER A 265 5.74 -14.40 1.84
N SER A 266 7.08 -14.43 1.84
CA SER A 266 7.85 -14.94 0.69
C SER A 266 7.66 -16.46 0.52
N ALA A 267 7.56 -17.21 1.62
CA ALA A 267 7.20 -18.64 1.58
C ALA A 267 5.79 -18.89 1.03
N ALA A 268 4.80 -18.06 1.41
CA ALA A 268 3.44 -18.16 0.86
C ALA A 268 3.40 -17.97 -0.66
N ARG A 269 4.25 -17.08 -1.19
CA ARG A 269 4.39 -16.86 -2.64
C ARG A 269 5.05 -18.05 -3.34
N VAL A 270 6.06 -18.67 -2.72
CA VAL A 270 6.64 -19.95 -3.21
C VAL A 270 5.57 -21.05 -3.22
N HIS A 271 4.82 -21.23 -2.14
CA HIS A 271 3.74 -22.21 -2.06
C HIS A 271 2.70 -22.01 -3.18
N LYS A 272 2.28 -20.77 -3.43
CA LYS A 272 1.37 -20.41 -4.52
C LYS A 272 1.95 -20.77 -5.89
N ALA A 273 3.21 -20.40 -6.15
CA ALA A 273 3.87 -20.64 -7.44
C ALA A 273 4.16 -22.12 -7.69
N ALA A 274 4.51 -22.89 -6.64
CA ALA A 274 4.83 -24.30 -6.74
C ALA A 274 3.59 -25.15 -7.05
N GLY A 275 2.41 -24.75 -6.55
CA GLY A 275 1.15 -25.45 -6.79
C GLY A 275 1.25 -26.95 -6.49
N LYS A 276 1.15 -27.79 -7.52
CA LYS A 276 1.22 -29.25 -7.37
C LYS A 276 2.61 -29.77 -7.01
N SER A 277 3.66 -29.02 -7.34
CA SER A 277 5.05 -29.37 -7.02
C SER A 277 5.46 -28.92 -5.62
N TRP A 278 4.57 -28.31 -4.83
CA TRP A 278 4.86 -27.90 -3.45
C TRP A 278 5.51 -28.99 -2.58
N PRO A 279 5.12 -30.28 -2.64
CA PRO A 279 5.76 -31.32 -1.85
C PRO A 279 7.29 -31.39 -2.02
N ASP A 280 7.82 -31.04 -3.19
CA ASP A 280 9.25 -31.09 -3.48
C ASP A 280 10.05 -29.98 -2.76
N TYR A 281 9.38 -28.89 -2.37
CA TYR A 281 9.98 -27.71 -1.75
C TYR A 281 9.62 -27.53 -0.27
N ARG A 282 8.65 -28.29 0.23
CA ARG A 282 8.11 -28.14 1.60
C ARG A 282 9.21 -28.17 2.65
N ASP A 283 10.09 -29.17 2.57
CA ASP A 283 11.13 -29.38 3.58
C ASP A 283 12.17 -28.27 3.56
N GLU A 284 12.60 -27.82 2.39
CA GLU A 284 13.53 -26.69 2.25
C GLU A 284 12.94 -25.41 2.86
N VAL A 285 11.69 -25.09 2.52
CA VAL A 285 11.02 -23.86 2.98
C VAL A 285 10.80 -23.88 4.49
N VAL A 286 10.30 -24.99 5.04
CA VAL A 286 10.10 -25.16 6.49
C VAL A 286 11.43 -25.05 7.23
N ALA A 287 12.47 -25.75 6.77
CA ALA A 287 13.79 -25.71 7.41
C ALA A 287 14.40 -24.30 7.39
N THR A 288 14.25 -23.58 6.27
CA THR A 288 14.74 -22.21 6.15
C THR A 288 13.99 -21.26 7.08
N LEU A 289 12.66 -21.40 7.19
CA LEU A 289 11.86 -20.58 8.09
C LEU A 289 12.11 -20.84 9.57
N ALA A 290 12.68 -21.99 9.95
CA ALA A 290 12.98 -22.33 11.33
C ALA A 290 13.91 -21.31 12.02
N ALA A 291 14.71 -20.56 11.25
CA ALA A 291 15.52 -19.45 11.76
C ALA A 291 14.68 -18.27 12.31
N SER A 292 13.41 -18.16 11.92
CA SER A 292 12.42 -17.23 12.46
C SER A 292 11.20 -18.01 12.95
N PRO A 293 11.14 -18.38 14.25
CA PRO A 293 10.03 -19.15 14.82
C PRO A 293 8.66 -18.54 14.52
N ARG A 294 8.58 -17.19 14.53
CA ARG A 294 7.38 -16.44 14.17
C ARG A 294 6.96 -16.75 12.73
N ASP A 295 7.86 -16.64 11.76
CA ASP A 295 7.51 -16.86 10.36
C ASP A 295 7.20 -18.32 10.03
N ALA A 296 7.91 -19.27 10.63
CA ALA A 296 7.62 -20.70 10.50
C ALA A 296 6.18 -21.01 10.97
N VAL A 297 5.80 -20.51 12.14
CA VAL A 297 4.47 -20.71 12.71
C VAL A 297 3.39 -20.01 11.89
N LEU A 298 3.60 -18.75 11.50
CA LEU A 298 2.64 -18.01 10.68
C LEU A 298 2.46 -18.65 9.30
N PHE A 299 3.52 -19.16 8.68
CA PHE A 299 3.43 -19.86 7.40
C PHE A 299 2.61 -21.15 7.52
N ALA A 300 2.91 -22.00 8.51
CA ALA A 300 2.17 -23.24 8.77
C ALA A 300 0.68 -22.97 9.07
N LEU A 301 0.41 -21.94 9.88
CA LEU A 301 -0.95 -21.57 10.30
C LEU A 301 -1.76 -20.93 9.17
N LEU A 302 -1.21 -19.91 8.50
CA LEU A 302 -1.95 -19.05 7.59
C LEU A 302 -1.87 -19.50 6.14
N THR A 303 -0.79 -20.15 5.71
CA THR A 303 -0.63 -20.61 4.32
C THR A 303 -0.98 -22.08 4.21
N LEU A 304 -0.31 -22.96 4.97
CA LEU A 304 -0.56 -24.41 4.89
C LEU A 304 -1.91 -24.81 5.51
N LYS A 305 -2.45 -23.97 6.41
CA LYS A 305 -3.66 -24.26 7.18
C LYS A 305 -3.53 -25.53 8.03
N GLU A 306 -2.33 -25.78 8.56
CA GLU A 306 -1.98 -26.95 9.37
C GLU A 306 -1.79 -26.53 10.84
N PRO A 307 -2.87 -26.40 11.65
CA PRO A 307 -2.77 -25.91 13.03
C PRO A 307 -1.96 -26.82 13.96
N GLU A 308 -2.02 -28.14 13.77
CA GLU A 308 -1.20 -29.11 14.53
C GLU A 308 0.29 -28.97 14.23
N PHE A 309 0.63 -28.80 12.96
CA PHE A 309 2.01 -28.57 12.57
C PHE A 309 2.53 -27.23 13.11
N ALA A 310 1.74 -26.17 12.99
CA ALA A 310 2.06 -24.86 13.57
C ALA A 310 2.24 -24.91 15.09
N TRP A 311 1.41 -25.69 15.80
CA TRP A 311 1.53 -25.92 17.24
C TRP A 311 2.85 -26.59 17.62
N ASN A 312 3.22 -27.65 16.90
CA ASN A 312 4.48 -28.35 17.11
C ASN A 312 5.70 -27.47 16.80
N LEU A 313 5.63 -26.67 15.73
CA LEU A 313 6.67 -25.69 15.41
C LEU A 313 6.82 -24.64 16.51
N ALA A 314 5.71 -24.12 17.04
CA ALA A 314 5.75 -23.09 18.08
C ALA A 314 6.45 -23.58 19.36
N HIS A 315 6.27 -24.85 19.73
CA HIS A 315 6.96 -25.46 20.86
C HIS A 315 8.42 -25.80 20.54
N SER A 316 8.67 -26.49 19.42
CA SER A 316 10.02 -26.95 19.05
C SER A 316 11.00 -25.82 18.75
N LEU A 317 10.51 -24.71 18.20
CA LEU A 317 11.29 -23.51 17.89
C LEU A 317 11.26 -22.47 19.01
N ALA A 318 10.65 -22.78 20.16
CA ALA A 318 10.50 -21.87 21.30
C ALA A 318 9.98 -20.47 20.91
N LEU A 319 8.80 -20.43 20.28
CA LEU A 319 8.16 -19.17 19.88
C LEU A 319 7.96 -18.25 21.10
N ASP A 320 8.43 -17.01 20.98
CA ASP A 320 8.30 -15.99 22.05
C ASP A 320 7.21 -14.93 21.73
N SER A 321 6.72 -14.87 20.49
CA SER A 321 5.76 -13.84 20.09
C SER A 321 4.34 -14.11 20.61
N ASP A 322 3.92 -13.37 21.63
CA ASP A 322 2.56 -13.44 22.18
C ASP A 322 1.46 -13.16 21.16
N HIS A 323 1.68 -12.21 20.25
CA HIS A 323 0.76 -11.95 19.15
C HIS A 323 0.57 -13.20 18.29
N THR A 324 1.66 -13.88 17.94
CA THR A 324 1.63 -15.11 17.12
C THR A 324 0.97 -16.27 17.88
N TRP A 325 1.28 -16.42 19.17
CA TRP A 325 0.60 -17.40 20.03
C TRP A 325 -0.90 -17.14 20.12
N SER A 326 -1.31 -15.88 20.23
CA SER A 326 -2.72 -15.50 20.29
C SER A 326 -3.49 -15.87 19.01
N GLU A 327 -2.86 -15.81 17.84
CA GLU A 327 -3.47 -16.29 16.58
C GLU A 327 -3.48 -17.83 16.51
N LEU A 328 -2.38 -18.47 16.90
CA LEU A 328 -2.25 -19.93 16.89
C LEU A 328 -3.26 -20.61 17.82
N VAL A 329 -3.42 -20.15 19.07
CA VAL A 329 -4.37 -20.77 20.02
C VAL A 329 -5.79 -20.70 19.51
N LYS A 330 -6.21 -19.60 18.87
CA LYS A 330 -7.57 -19.48 18.30
C LYS A 330 -7.87 -20.56 17.26
N ALA A 331 -6.86 -20.92 16.46
CA ALA A 331 -7.01 -21.99 15.48
C ALA A 331 -6.92 -23.38 16.13
N TYR A 332 -6.00 -23.56 17.08
CA TYR A 332 -5.73 -24.84 17.74
C TYR A 332 -6.82 -25.26 18.75
N GLU A 333 -7.62 -24.32 19.26
CA GLU A 333 -8.80 -24.58 20.11
C GLU A 333 -9.77 -25.60 19.50
N LYS A 334 -9.83 -25.72 18.16
CA LYS A 334 -10.69 -26.69 17.47
C LYS A 334 -10.12 -28.11 17.47
N VAL A 335 -8.82 -28.23 17.68
CA VAL A 335 -8.08 -29.50 17.73
C VAL A 335 -8.06 -30.01 19.16
N ASP A 336 -7.53 -29.21 20.08
CA ASP A 336 -7.48 -29.53 21.51
C ASP A 336 -7.70 -28.26 22.36
N PRO A 337 -8.95 -28.02 22.81
CA PRO A 337 -9.28 -26.90 23.69
C PRO A 337 -8.43 -26.85 24.97
N ILE A 338 -8.13 -28.01 25.56
CA ILE A 338 -7.52 -28.11 26.88
C ILE A 338 -6.03 -27.81 26.81
N ALA A 339 -5.35 -28.28 25.76
CA ALA A 339 -3.93 -27.98 25.51
C ALA A 339 -3.66 -26.47 25.35
N THR A 340 -4.66 -25.67 24.96
CA THR A 340 -4.49 -24.21 24.84
C THR A 340 -4.51 -23.45 26.16
N LEU A 341 -5.01 -24.05 27.25
CA LEU A 341 -5.22 -23.35 28.53
C LEU A 341 -3.92 -22.75 29.11
N PRO A 342 -2.76 -23.45 29.14
CA PRO A 342 -1.52 -22.87 29.66
C PRO A 342 -1.04 -21.66 28.85
N ILE A 343 -1.24 -21.66 27.52
CA ILE A 343 -0.88 -20.53 26.67
C ILE A 343 -1.82 -19.35 26.91
N HIS A 344 -3.13 -19.60 27.05
CA HIS A 344 -4.07 -18.54 27.41
C HIS A 344 -3.75 -17.92 28.77
N GLN A 345 -3.36 -18.74 29.76
CA GLN A 345 -2.89 -18.26 31.06
C GLN A 345 -1.68 -17.33 30.92
N ARG A 346 -0.62 -17.78 30.22
CA ARG A 346 0.58 -16.95 29.98
C ARG A 346 0.24 -15.61 29.32
N LEU A 347 -0.64 -15.64 28.32
CA LEU A 347 -1.09 -14.41 27.64
C LEU A 347 -1.90 -13.49 28.58
N VAL A 348 -2.71 -14.03 29.49
CA VAL A 348 -3.38 -13.23 30.52
C VAL A 348 -2.35 -12.58 31.45
N GLU A 349 -1.40 -13.35 31.96
CA GLU A 349 -0.36 -12.86 32.88
C GLU A 349 0.46 -11.72 32.25
N ASN A 350 0.86 -11.87 30.98
CA ASN A 350 1.58 -10.85 30.24
C ASN A 350 0.74 -9.58 30.02
N GLU A 351 -0.56 -9.69 29.71
CA GLU A 351 -1.46 -8.53 29.62
C GLU A 351 -1.59 -7.81 30.98
N LEU A 352 -1.49 -8.52 32.10
CA LEU A 352 -1.63 -7.93 33.43
C LEU A 352 -0.35 -7.26 33.96
N VAL A 353 0.79 -7.37 33.26
CA VAL A 353 2.03 -6.65 33.59
C VAL A 353 1.77 -5.14 33.57
N GLU A 354 1.17 -4.63 32.50
CA GLU A 354 0.87 -3.21 32.34
C GLU A 354 -0.49 -2.83 32.95
N ALA A 355 -0.48 -1.80 33.80
CA ALA A 355 -1.68 -1.34 34.48
C ALA A 355 -2.56 -0.45 33.58
N SER A 356 -3.22 -1.04 32.58
CA SER A 356 -4.12 -0.32 31.68
C SER A 356 -5.52 -0.91 31.62
N ALA A 357 -6.50 -0.02 31.44
CA ALA A 357 -7.90 -0.35 31.25
C ALA A 357 -8.19 -1.29 30.08
N GLN A 358 -7.37 -1.18 29.04
CA GLN A 358 -7.50 -1.97 27.83
C GLN A 358 -6.99 -3.39 28.09
N HIS A 359 -5.83 -3.52 28.72
CA HIS A 359 -5.26 -4.82 29.07
C HIS A 359 -6.15 -5.60 30.04
N TYR A 360 -6.72 -4.94 31.05
CA TYR A 360 -7.67 -5.60 31.97
C TYR A 360 -8.90 -6.16 31.24
N ARG A 361 -9.42 -5.43 30.26
CA ARG A 361 -10.54 -5.89 29.41
C ARG A 361 -10.16 -7.05 28.49
N LEU A 362 -8.90 -7.12 28.04
CA LEU A 362 -8.40 -8.23 27.23
C LEU A 362 -8.18 -9.48 28.10
N ALA A 363 -7.54 -9.33 29.26
CA ALA A 363 -7.35 -10.38 30.25
C ALA A 363 -8.67 -11.01 30.70
N ALA A 364 -9.66 -10.19 31.09
CA ALA A 364 -10.98 -10.67 31.51
C ALA A 364 -11.69 -11.48 30.40
N ARG A 365 -11.61 -11.01 29.15
CA ARG A 365 -12.17 -11.72 27.99
C ARG A 365 -11.48 -13.06 27.76
N ARG A 366 -10.15 -13.12 27.91
CA ARG A 366 -9.38 -14.36 27.75
C ARG A 366 -9.64 -15.36 28.88
N LEU A 367 -9.76 -14.92 30.13
CA LEU A 367 -10.16 -15.78 31.26
C LEU A 367 -11.58 -16.35 31.10
N ALA A 368 -12.53 -15.51 30.64
CA ALA A 368 -13.88 -15.99 30.33
C ALA A 368 -13.86 -17.07 29.22
N LYS A 369 -12.99 -16.89 28.23
CA LYS A 369 -12.75 -17.89 27.18
C LYS A 369 -12.13 -19.17 27.74
N MET A 370 -11.13 -19.09 28.62
CA MET A 370 -10.55 -20.26 29.29
C MET A 370 -11.62 -21.07 30.02
N ARG A 371 -12.49 -20.41 30.81
CA ARG A 371 -13.61 -21.09 31.49
C ARG A 371 -14.53 -21.82 30.53
N LYS A 372 -14.80 -21.22 29.36
CA LYS A 372 -15.62 -21.86 28.32
C LYS A 372 -14.92 -23.09 27.72
N LEU A 373 -13.61 -23.00 27.48
CA LEU A 373 -12.82 -24.11 26.91
C LEU A 373 -12.66 -25.28 27.90
N SER A 374 -12.53 -24.98 29.19
CA SER A 374 -12.38 -25.99 30.25
C SER A 374 -13.71 -26.55 30.76
N ALA A 375 -14.86 -26.01 30.32
CA ALA A 375 -16.17 -26.38 30.84
C ALA A 375 -16.46 -27.89 30.64
N GLY A 376 -16.84 -28.57 31.72
CA GLY A 376 -17.11 -30.02 31.68
C GLY A 376 -15.86 -30.90 31.70
N SER A 377 -14.66 -30.32 31.83
CA SER A 377 -13.39 -31.05 32.00
C SER A 377 -12.87 -30.96 33.44
N GLU A 378 -11.93 -31.83 33.79
CA GLU A 378 -11.21 -31.79 35.08
C GLU A 378 -10.45 -30.46 35.29
N LYS A 379 -10.08 -29.77 34.20
CA LYS A 379 -9.40 -28.48 34.22
C LYS A 379 -10.30 -27.30 34.59
N SER A 380 -11.62 -27.50 34.70
CA SER A 380 -12.54 -26.42 35.06
C SER A 380 -12.29 -25.86 36.47
N ALA A 381 -11.85 -26.70 37.42
CA ALA A 381 -11.52 -26.25 38.77
C ALA A 381 -10.24 -25.41 38.75
N GLU A 382 -9.18 -25.92 38.11
CA GLU A 382 -7.89 -25.23 37.97
C GLU A 382 -8.02 -23.83 37.35
N VAL A 383 -8.87 -23.67 36.33
CA VAL A 383 -9.12 -22.35 35.72
C VAL A 383 -9.82 -21.38 36.68
N ASN A 384 -10.75 -21.86 37.53
CA ASN A 384 -11.41 -21.01 38.52
C ASN A 384 -10.44 -20.64 39.65
N ASP A 385 -9.57 -21.56 40.07
CA ASP A 385 -8.54 -21.30 41.08
C ASP A 385 -7.54 -20.25 40.58
N LEU A 386 -7.08 -20.37 39.33
CA LEU A 386 -6.25 -19.34 38.67
C LEU A 386 -6.90 -17.95 38.71
N ILE A 387 -8.20 -17.87 38.44
CA ILE A 387 -8.93 -16.59 38.48
C ILE A 387 -8.95 -16.02 39.90
N ALA A 388 -9.22 -16.86 40.90
CA ALA A 388 -9.20 -16.46 42.31
C ALA A 388 -7.81 -15.96 42.75
N ASP A 389 -6.75 -16.66 42.33
CA ASP A 389 -5.37 -16.27 42.60
C ASP A 389 -5.04 -14.92 41.95
N LEU A 390 -5.40 -14.71 40.67
CA LEU A 390 -5.21 -13.43 39.99
C LEU A 390 -5.98 -12.29 40.68
N ARG A 391 -7.18 -12.56 41.21
CA ARG A 391 -7.93 -11.57 41.99
C ARG A 391 -7.19 -11.18 43.26
N GLU A 392 -6.66 -12.13 44.01
CA GLU A 392 -5.94 -11.87 45.26
C GLU A 392 -4.61 -11.14 45.01
N ILE A 393 -3.80 -11.63 44.05
CA ILE A 393 -2.54 -11.00 43.63
C ILE A 393 -2.77 -9.55 43.24
N HIS A 394 -3.85 -9.27 42.51
CA HIS A 394 -4.19 -7.93 42.02
C HIS A 394 -5.33 -7.24 42.79
N ARG A 395 -5.56 -7.59 44.07
CA ARG A 395 -6.65 -7.02 44.89
C ARG A 395 -6.64 -5.50 45.01
N ARG A 396 -5.46 -4.87 44.85
CA ARG A 396 -5.27 -3.41 44.90
C ARG A 396 -5.54 -2.69 43.57
N ARG A 397 -6.00 -3.41 42.52
CA ARG A 397 -6.33 -2.86 41.20
C ARG A 397 -7.85 -2.83 41.01
N PRO A 398 -8.59 -1.82 41.52
CA PRO A 398 -10.06 -1.82 41.54
C PRO A 398 -10.68 -1.90 40.14
N ARG A 399 -10.05 -1.28 39.14
CA ARG A 399 -10.52 -1.35 37.75
C ARG A 399 -10.42 -2.76 37.16
N LEU A 400 -9.42 -3.55 37.54
CA LEU A 400 -9.28 -4.94 37.10
C LEU A 400 -10.41 -5.79 37.70
N GLN A 401 -10.67 -5.63 39.00
CA GLN A 401 -11.76 -6.33 39.70
C GLN A 401 -13.11 -6.05 39.03
N GLN A 402 -13.39 -4.79 38.70
CA GLN A 402 -14.61 -4.41 37.97
C GLN A 402 -14.75 -5.11 36.61
N GLU A 403 -13.65 -5.26 35.84
CA GLU A 403 -13.71 -5.96 34.56
C GLU A 403 -13.88 -7.48 34.74
N PHE A 404 -13.34 -8.07 35.81
CA PHE A 404 -13.56 -9.48 36.13
C PHE A 404 -15.01 -9.73 36.57
N ASP A 405 -15.58 -8.84 37.38
CA ASP A 405 -16.98 -8.89 37.80
C ASP A 405 -17.92 -8.74 36.58
N ARG A 406 -17.62 -7.78 35.69
CA ARG A 406 -18.37 -7.59 34.44
C ARG A 406 -18.31 -8.83 33.54
N ALA A 407 -17.19 -9.54 33.52
CA ALA A 407 -17.02 -10.78 32.77
C ALA A 407 -17.59 -12.02 33.48
N GLY A 408 -18.18 -11.87 34.68
CA GLY A 408 -18.78 -12.95 35.46
C GLY A 408 -17.77 -13.99 35.94
N LEU A 409 -16.52 -13.57 36.18
CA LEU A 409 -15.44 -14.43 36.65
C LEU A 409 -15.54 -14.63 38.18
N PRO A 410 -15.37 -15.87 38.69
CA PRO A 410 -15.47 -16.17 40.12
C PRO A 410 -14.44 -15.43 40.97
#